data_AF-A0A939HKW4-F1
#
_entry.id   AF-A0A939HKW4-F1
#
_cell.length_a   1.000
_cell.length_b   1.000
_cell.length_c   1.000
_cell.angle_alpha   90.00
_cell.angle_beta   90.00
_cell.angle_gamma   90.00
#
_symmetry.space_group_name_H-M   'P 1'
#
loop_
_entity.id
_entity.type
_entity.pdbx_description
1 polymer ?
#
loop_
_entity_poly.entity_id
_entity_poly.type
_entity_poly.pdbx_seq_one_letter_code
_entity_poly.pdbx_strand_id
1 'polypeptide(L)'
;MQSPEWENRVAKLWTDLEASGREEFPAAMKKLWAELPEGTANADFELGGSYDSTGYPEQAVLLYQRALETGLEGESRRRAVIQLASSLRNLGHAEISAKMLTRVVRGGRRPSLGRPCRA
;
A
#
# COMPACT_ATOMS: atom_id res chain seq x y z
N MET A 1 3.16 11.33 -14.44
CA MET A 1 3.25 9.87 -14.63
C MET A 1 4.64 9.47 -14.19
N GLN A 2 4.78 8.44 -13.36
CA GLN A 2 6.10 7.99 -12.87
C GLN A 2 6.94 7.46 -14.04
N SER A 3 8.26 7.58 -13.96
CA SER A 3 9.14 7.04 -14.99
C SER A 3 9.43 5.55 -14.72
N PRO A 4 9.62 4.72 -15.77
CA PRO A 4 10.06 3.33 -15.60
C PRO A 4 11.38 3.21 -14.84
N GLU A 5 12.25 4.23 -14.96
CA GLU A 5 13.51 4.30 -14.22
C GLU A 5 13.28 4.39 -12.70
N TRP A 6 12.35 5.23 -12.27
CA TRP A 6 11.99 5.36 -10.85
C TRP A 6 11.40 4.05 -10.31
N GLU A 7 10.49 3.43 -11.07
CA GLU A 7 9.87 2.15 -10.70
C GLU A 7 10.93 1.03 -10.59
N ASN A 8 11.91 0.99 -11.50
CA ASN A 8 13.02 0.05 -11.43
C ASN A 8 13.91 0.26 -10.19
N ARG A 9 14.17 1.52 -9.81
CA ARG A 9 14.94 1.85 -8.59
C ARG A 9 14.19 1.42 -7.34
N VAL A 10 12.88 1.63 -7.28
CA VAL A 10 12.02 1.13 -6.19
C VAL A 10 12.06 -0.40 -6.14
N ALA A 11 11.86 -1.09 -7.26
CA ALA A 11 11.90 -2.55 -7.32
C ALA A 11 13.26 -3.12 -6.90
N LYS A 12 14.36 -2.43 -7.28
CA LYS A 12 15.71 -2.78 -6.83
C LYS A 12 15.83 -2.64 -5.31
N LEU A 13 15.39 -1.53 -4.73
CA LEU A 13 15.41 -1.38 -3.27
C LEU A 13 14.65 -2.53 -2.61
N TRP A 14 13.44 -2.85 -3.05
CA TRP A 14 12.66 -3.97 -2.50
C TRP A 14 13.38 -5.32 -2.56
N THR A 15 14.15 -5.57 -3.62
CA THR A 15 14.99 -6.77 -3.73
C THR A 15 16.09 -6.79 -2.67
N ASP A 16 16.60 -5.63 -2.29
CA ASP A 16 17.67 -5.46 -1.30
C ASP A 16 17.13 -5.31 0.14
N LEU A 17 15.82 -5.46 0.38
CA LEU A 17 15.18 -5.27 1.70
C LEU A 17 15.84 -6.11 2.79
N GLU A 18 16.02 -7.41 2.58
CA GLU A 18 16.59 -8.32 3.58
C GLU A 18 18.05 -8.01 3.91
N ALA A 19 18.78 -7.47 2.93
CA ALA A 19 20.17 -7.05 3.09
C ALA A 19 20.28 -5.65 3.72
N SER A 20 19.19 -4.89 3.75
CA SER A 20 19.14 -3.53 4.27
C SER A 20 18.76 -3.54 5.75
N GLY A 21 19.35 -2.63 6.52
CA GLY A 21 18.96 -2.46 7.91
C GLY A 21 17.60 -1.76 8.07
N ARG A 22 17.07 -1.83 9.29
CA ARG A 22 15.73 -1.35 9.66
C ARG A 22 15.53 0.13 9.34
N GLU A 23 16.57 0.96 9.47
CA GLU A 23 16.48 2.41 9.26
C GLU A 23 16.95 2.82 7.86
N GLU A 24 17.91 2.08 7.32
CA GLU A 24 18.53 2.31 6.03
C GLU A 24 17.54 2.14 4.89
N PHE A 25 16.69 1.10 4.97
CA PHE A 25 15.72 0.81 3.92
C PHE A 25 14.66 1.93 3.76
N PRO A 26 13.93 2.37 4.82
CA PRO A 26 12.96 3.45 4.68
C PRO A 26 13.64 4.78 4.35
N ALA A 27 14.87 5.02 4.83
CA ALA A 27 15.62 6.22 4.48
C ALA A 27 15.96 6.27 2.97
N ALA A 28 16.33 5.13 2.37
CA ALA A 28 16.55 5.02 0.93
C ALA A 28 15.25 5.20 0.15
N MET A 29 14.16 4.55 0.57
CA MET A 29 12.84 4.72 -0.06
C MET A 29 12.36 6.18 0.01
N LYS A 30 12.59 6.86 1.14
CA LYS A 30 12.24 8.26 1.34
C LYS A 30 12.96 9.21 0.37
N LYS A 31 14.20 8.88 -0.03
CA LYS A 31 14.91 9.65 -1.07
C LYS A 31 14.20 9.54 -2.41
N LEU A 32 13.78 8.34 -2.81
CA LEU A 32 13.01 8.14 -4.04
C LEU A 32 11.64 8.82 -3.97
N TRP A 33 10.97 8.76 -2.81
CA TRP A 33 9.71 9.45 -2.57
C TRP A 33 9.84 10.96 -2.78
N ALA A 34 10.93 11.57 -2.29
CA ALA A 34 11.19 13.01 -2.39
C ALA A 34 11.52 13.50 -3.82
N GLU A 35 11.79 12.59 -4.77
CA GLU A 35 11.99 12.94 -6.19
C GLU A 35 10.67 13.22 -6.91
N LEU A 36 9.54 12.81 -6.34
CA LEU A 36 8.21 12.98 -6.93
C LEU A 36 7.44 14.12 -6.24
N PRO A 37 6.48 14.76 -6.94
CA PRO A 37 5.59 15.74 -6.32
C PRO A 37 4.87 15.15 -5.10
N GLU A 38 4.69 15.97 -4.07
CA GLU A 38 3.89 15.60 -2.91
C GLU A 38 2.46 15.20 -3.34
N GLY A 39 1.92 14.16 -2.70
CA GLY A 39 0.64 13.60 -3.12
C GLY A 39 0.74 12.78 -4.41
N THR A 40 1.88 12.13 -4.65
CA THR A 40 1.95 11.05 -5.64
C THR A 40 1.54 9.74 -4.96
N ALA A 41 0.34 9.24 -5.26
CA ALA A 41 -0.27 8.11 -4.56
C ALA A 41 0.63 6.85 -4.49
N ASN A 42 1.30 6.51 -5.59
CA ASN A 42 2.23 5.37 -5.62
C ASN A 42 3.47 5.62 -4.75
N ALA A 43 4.00 6.84 -4.73
CA ALA A 43 5.15 7.17 -3.89
C ALA A 43 4.79 6.98 -2.40
N ASP A 44 3.63 7.49 -1.99
CA ASP A 44 3.12 7.32 -0.63
C ASP A 44 2.92 5.83 -0.30
N PHE A 45 2.40 5.04 -1.24
CA PHE A 45 2.24 3.60 -1.09
C PHE A 45 3.58 2.87 -0.86
N GLU A 46 4.60 3.16 -1.67
CA GLU A 46 5.91 2.52 -1.57
C GLU A 46 6.64 2.90 -0.27
N LEU A 47 6.61 4.18 0.11
CA LEU A 47 7.17 4.64 1.39
C LEU A 47 6.43 4.03 2.58
N GLY A 48 5.09 3.99 2.53
CA GLY A 48 4.28 3.33 3.56
C GLY A 48 4.62 1.85 3.71
N GLY A 49 4.79 1.15 2.59
CA GLY A 49 5.28 -0.24 2.55
C GLY A 49 6.63 -0.41 3.20
N SER A 50 7.56 0.50 2.95
CA SER A 50 8.89 0.41 3.56
C SER A 50 8.85 0.52 5.08
N TYR A 51 8.02 1.42 5.62
CA TYR A 51 7.85 1.57 7.06
C TYR A 51 7.14 0.36 7.67
N ASP A 52 6.10 -0.16 7.02
CA ASP A 52 5.39 -1.37 7.50
C ASP A 52 6.33 -2.58 7.56
N SER A 53 7.12 -2.78 6.51
CA SER A 53 8.04 -3.92 6.39
C SER A 53 9.22 -3.86 7.36
N THR A 54 9.55 -2.67 7.87
CA THR A 54 10.64 -2.44 8.82
C THR A 54 10.15 -2.19 10.26
N GLY A 55 8.84 -2.34 10.50
CA GLY A 55 8.25 -2.30 11.84
C GLY A 55 7.99 -0.89 12.37
N TYR A 56 7.60 0.04 11.50
CA TYR A 56 7.12 1.39 11.84
C TYR A 56 5.65 1.57 11.42
N PRO A 57 4.71 0.87 12.10
CA PRO A 57 3.31 0.84 11.69
C PRO A 57 2.61 2.20 11.76
N GLU A 58 2.99 3.11 12.65
CA GLU A 58 2.40 4.45 12.76
C GLU A 58 2.66 5.28 11.49
N GLN A 59 3.92 5.31 11.03
CA GLN A 59 4.29 5.98 9.78
C GLN A 59 3.61 5.33 8.56
N ALA A 60 3.56 3.99 8.55
CA ALA A 60 2.91 3.25 7.47
C ALA A 60 1.42 3.59 7.33
N VAL A 61 0.69 3.66 8.46
CA VAL A 61 -0.74 3.99 8.48
C VAL A 61 -1.02 5.33 7.81
N LEU A 62 -0.27 6.38 8.17
CA LEU A 62 -0.45 7.72 7.63
C LEU A 62 -0.25 7.74 6.11
N LEU A 63 0.79 7.05 5.63
CA LEU A 63 1.13 7.02 4.21
C LEU A 63 0.14 6.19 3.38
N TYR A 64 -0.31 5.05 3.89
CA TYR A 64 -1.35 4.27 3.20
C TYR A 64 -2.68 5.02 3.12
N GLN A 65 -3.06 5.76 4.16
CA GLN A 65 -4.24 6.61 4.13
C GLN A 65 -4.11 7.69 3.05
N ARG A 66 -2.98 8.42 3.01
CA ARG A 66 -2.69 9.41 1.97
C ARG A 66 -2.74 8.82 0.56
N ALA A 67 -2.11 7.67 0.34
CA ALA A 67 -2.12 6.99 -0.96
C ALA A 67 -3.55 6.66 -1.41
N LEU A 68 -4.39 6.15 -0.50
CA LEU A 68 -5.77 5.78 -0.78
C LEU A 68 -6.66 6.99 -1.06
N GLU A 69 -6.44 8.12 -0.37
CA GLU A 69 -7.14 9.40 -0.55
C GLU A 69 -6.75 10.09 -1.86
N THR A 70 -5.47 10.01 -2.22
CA THR A 70 -4.89 10.63 -3.43
C THR A 70 -5.30 9.90 -4.72
N GLY A 71 -5.89 8.72 -4.61
CA GLY A 71 -6.44 7.97 -5.74
C GLY A 71 -5.58 6.81 -6.19
N LEU A 72 -4.89 6.10 -5.29
CA LEU A 72 -4.28 4.81 -5.62
C LEU A 72 -5.34 3.86 -6.19
N GLU A 73 -5.06 3.24 -7.34
CA GLU A 73 -6.01 2.39 -8.09
C GLU A 73 -5.53 0.94 -8.24
N GLY A 74 -6.37 0.09 -8.83
CA GLY A 74 -6.01 -1.25 -9.27
C GLY A 74 -5.55 -2.19 -8.15
N GLU A 75 -4.48 -2.94 -8.42
CA GLU A 75 -3.89 -3.90 -7.47
C GLU A 75 -3.20 -3.18 -6.31
N SER A 76 -2.50 -2.08 -6.57
CA SER A 76 -1.84 -1.29 -5.53
C SER A 76 -2.84 -0.78 -4.50
N ARG A 77 -4.04 -0.36 -4.92
CA ARG A 77 -5.13 -0.01 -3.99
C ARG A 77 -5.53 -1.16 -3.07
N ARG A 78 -5.72 -2.37 -3.64
CA ARG A 78 -6.09 -3.55 -2.85
C ARG A 78 -5.01 -3.89 -1.83
N ARG A 79 -3.76 -3.90 -2.27
CA ARG A 79 -2.59 -4.13 -1.40
C ARG A 79 -2.51 -3.09 -0.29
N ALA A 80 -2.65 -1.80 -0.61
CA ALA A 80 -2.61 -0.72 0.38
C ALA A 80 -3.67 -0.89 1.47
N VAL A 81 -4.89 -1.32 1.12
CA VAL A 81 -5.93 -1.58 2.13
C VAL A 81 -5.56 -2.75 3.04
N ILE A 82 -5.06 -3.84 2.47
CA ILE A 82 -4.66 -5.03 3.25
C ILE A 82 -3.52 -4.68 4.21
N GLN A 83 -2.50 -3.98 3.71
CA GLN A 83 -1.35 -3.56 4.51
C GLN A 83 -1.77 -2.58 5.62
N LEU A 84 -2.57 -1.55 5.29
CA LEU A 84 -3.13 -0.62 6.28
C LEU A 84 -3.93 -1.36 7.37
N ALA A 85 -4.75 -2.33 7.01
CA ALA A 85 -5.47 -3.14 7.97
C ALA A 85 -4.53 -3.96 8.87
N SER A 86 -3.43 -4.48 8.33
CA SER A 86 -2.39 -5.17 9.10
C SER A 86 -1.69 -4.23 10.08
N SER A 87 -1.23 -3.06 9.63
CA SER A 87 -0.56 -2.07 10.47
C SER A 87 -1.50 -1.58 11.59
N LEU A 88 -2.78 -1.32 11.29
CA LEU A 88 -3.79 -0.96 12.30
C LEU A 88 -3.99 -2.04 13.36
N ARG A 89 -3.98 -3.32 12.97
CA ARG A 89 -4.07 -4.43 13.92
C ARG A 89 -2.83 -4.47 14.83
N ASN A 90 -1.63 -4.25 14.29
CA ASN A 90 -0.39 -4.20 15.07
C ASN A 90 -0.41 -3.07 16.11
N LEU A 91 -1.10 -1.96 15.82
CA LEU A 91 -1.34 -0.84 16.75
C LEU A 91 -2.48 -1.08 17.75
N GLY A 92 -3.09 -2.27 17.78
CA GLY A 92 -4.22 -2.59 18.67
C GLY A 92 -5.59 -2.15 18.16
N HIS A 93 -5.68 -1.59 16.95
CA HIS A 93 -6.95 -1.15 16.33
C HIS A 93 -7.63 -2.27 15.52
N ALA A 94 -7.74 -3.48 16.10
CA ALA A 94 -8.26 -4.67 15.43
C ALA A 94 -9.69 -4.49 14.89
N GLU A 95 -10.56 -3.80 15.62
CA GLU A 95 -11.94 -3.52 15.20
C GLU A 95 -12.02 -2.63 13.94
N ILE A 96 -11.11 -1.66 13.82
CA ILE A 96 -11.03 -0.77 12.65
C ILE A 96 -10.55 -1.58 11.45
N SER A 97 -9.51 -2.41 11.65
CA SER A 97 -8.98 -3.33 10.65
C SER A 97 -10.06 -4.28 10.09
N ALA A 98 -10.82 -4.94 10.95
CA ALA A 98 -11.88 -5.88 10.54
C ALA A 98 -13.00 -5.19 9.74
N LYS A 99 -13.44 -4.00 10.19
CA LYS A 99 -14.45 -3.19 9.46
C LYS A 99 -13.94 -2.78 8.08
N MET A 100 -12.67 -2.42 7.96
CA MET A 100 -12.05 -2.03 6.70
C MET A 100 -11.98 -3.21 5.71
N LEU A 101 -11.48 -4.37 6.15
CA LEU A 101 -11.37 -5.56 5.30
C LEU A 101 -12.73 -6.09 4.84
N THR A 102 -13.74 -6.02 5.70
CA THR A 102 -15.12 -6.41 5.35
C THR A 102 -15.66 -5.61 4.16
N ARG A 103 -15.33 -4.31 4.06
CA ARG A 103 -15.74 -3.46 2.94
C ARG A 103 -15.05 -3.87 1.63
N VAL A 104 -13.76 -4.23 1.68
CA VAL A 104 -13.02 -4.70 0.51
C VAL A 104 -13.60 -6.01 -0.04
N VAL A 105 -13.85 -6.99 0.83
CA VAL A 105 -14.43 -8.28 0.42
C VAL A 105 -15.81 -8.11 -0.21
N ARG A 106 -16.60 -7.14 0.27
CA ARG A 106 -17.92 -6.82 -0.30
C ARG A 106 -17.82 -6.11 -1.65
N GLY A 107 -16.84 -5.22 -1.85
CA GLY A 107 -16.61 -4.51 -3.12
C GLY A 107 -15.87 -5.33 -4.19
N GLY A 108 -15.13 -6.38 -3.79
CA GLY A 108 -14.39 -7.25 -4.70
C GLY A 108 -15.20 -8.37 -5.36
N ARG A 109 -16.44 -8.63 -4.90
CA ARG A 109 -17.35 -9.55 -5.58
C ARG A 109 -17.87 -8.89 -6.85
N ARG A 110 -17.37 -9.30 -8.02
CA ARG A 110 -18.08 -9.06 -9.29
C ARG A 110 -19.46 -9.70 -9.16
N PRO A 111 -20.57 -9.00 -9.47
CA PRO A 111 -21.86 -9.66 -9.56
C PRO A 111 -21.72 -10.73 -10.64
N SER A 112 -21.92 -11.99 -10.27
CA SER A 112 -22.11 -13.05 -11.25
C SER A 112 -23.34 -12.67 -12.06
N LEU A 113 -23.16 -12.19 -13.29
CA LEU A 113 -24.23 -12.08 -14.26
C LEU A 113 -24.78 -13.49 -14.45
N GLY A 114 -25.90 -13.78 -13.77
CA GLY A 114 -26.64 -15.00 -13.98
C GLY A 114 -26.95 -15.10 -15.46
N ARG A 115 -26.44 -16.16 -16.10
CA ARG A 115 -26.90 -16.53 -17.44
C ARG A 115 -28.40 -16.83 -17.30
N PRO A 116 -29.30 -16.14 -18.02
CA PRO A 116 -30.68 -16.57 -18.03
C PRO A 116 -30.73 -17.95 -18.67
N CYS A 117 -31.24 -18.94 -17.94
CA CYS A 117 -31.70 -20.19 -18.52
C CYS A 117 -32.72 -19.83 -19.61
N ARG A 118 -32.38 -20.09 -20.87
CA ARG A 118 -33.38 -20.07 -21.95
C ARG A 118 -34.31 -21.25 -21.70
N ALA A 119 -35.60 -20.94 -21.64
CA ALA A 119 -36.71 -21.89 -21.69
C ALA A 119 -36.75 -22.59 -23.06
#